data_AF-A0A5B0BFY2-F1
#
_entry.id   AF-A0A5B0BFY2-F1
#
_cell.length_a   1.000
_cell.length_b   1.000
_cell.length_c   1.000
_cell.angle_alpha   90.00
_cell.angle_beta   90.00
_cell.angle_gamma   90.00
#
_symmetry.space_group_name_H-M   'P 1'
#
loop_
_entity.id
_entity.type
_entity.pdbx_description
1 polymer ?
#
loop_
_entity_poly.entity_id
_entity_poly.type
_entity_poly.pdbx_seq_one_letter_code
_entity_poly.pdbx_strand_id
1 'polypeptide(L)'
;MTFADQLNAFFVSPASRTKLVTLRAIWRDRYVREQVTSSNQHGVDCEKLMGHLKAINPALVALVESITTTTSMSLDAVMRAPMRIPLTRQPITIPL
;
A
#
# COMPACT_ATOMS: atom_id res chain seq x y z
N MET A 1 12.65 -3.03 -15.14
CA MET A 1 11.84 -3.59 -14.04
C MET A 1 10.54 -2.79 -13.99
N THR A 2 9.39 -3.44 -14.11
CA THR A 2 8.07 -2.77 -14.07
C THR A 2 7.58 -2.61 -12.63
N PHE A 3 6.58 -1.75 -12.42
CA PHE A 3 5.91 -1.63 -11.11
C PHE A 3 5.29 -2.95 -10.65
N ALA A 4 4.72 -3.74 -11.58
CA ALA A 4 4.20 -5.07 -11.28
C ALA A 4 5.31 -6.05 -10.85
N ASP A 5 6.50 -5.97 -11.45
CA ASP A 5 7.65 -6.79 -11.05
C ASP A 5 8.10 -6.45 -9.63
N GLN A 6 8.15 -5.15 -9.29
CA GLN A 6 8.50 -4.68 -7.94
C GLN A 6 7.46 -5.14 -6.89
N LEU A 7 6.17 -5.02 -7.20
CA LEU A 7 5.11 -5.53 -6.33
C LEU A 7 5.25 -7.03 -6.08
N ASN A 8 5.47 -7.82 -7.14
CA ASN A 8 5.57 -9.27 -7.00
C ASN A 8 6.85 -9.72 -6.27
N ALA A 9 7.95 -8.99 -6.46
CA ALA A 9 9.21 -9.23 -5.75
C ALA A 9 9.13 -8.87 -4.26
N PHE A 10 8.37 -7.83 -3.91
CA PHE A 10 8.21 -7.38 -2.53
C PHE A 10 7.13 -8.17 -1.77
N PHE A 11 6.01 -8.47 -2.42
CA PHE A 11 4.87 -9.19 -1.84
C PHE A 11 4.87 -10.67 -2.25
N VAL A 12 5.92 -11.41 -1.86
CA VAL A 12 6.08 -12.83 -2.26
C VAL A 12 5.17 -13.75 -1.46
N SER A 13 4.94 -13.46 -0.19
CA SER A 13 4.22 -14.35 0.74
C SER A 13 2.73 -13.99 0.86
N PRO A 14 1.85 -14.97 1.13
CA PRO A 14 0.44 -14.70 1.45
C PRO A 14 0.29 -13.69 2.58
N ALA A 15 1.13 -13.75 3.61
CA ALA A 15 1.10 -12.81 4.73
C ALA A 15 1.38 -11.37 4.31
N SER A 16 2.40 -11.13 3.47
CA SER A 16 2.71 -9.79 2.95
C SER A 16 1.58 -9.27 2.04
N ARG A 17 0.96 -10.14 1.24
CA ARG A 17 -0.20 -9.80 0.40
C ARG A 17 -1.44 -9.47 1.23
N THR A 18 -1.68 -10.19 2.33
CA THR A 18 -2.76 -9.84 3.26
C THR A 18 -2.54 -8.44 3.82
N LYS A 19 -1.31 -8.09 4.23
CA LYS A 19 -1.02 -6.72 4.70
C LYS A 19 -1.26 -5.67 3.61
N LEU A 20 -0.90 -5.95 2.35
CA LEU A 20 -1.21 -5.07 1.22
C LEU A 20 -2.71 -4.90 1.02
N VAL A 21 -3.49 -5.99 1.07
CA VAL A 21 -4.95 -5.94 0.95
C VAL A 21 -5.55 -5.11 2.09
N THR A 22 -5.10 -5.31 3.33
CA THR A 22 -5.55 -4.54 4.49
C THR A 22 -5.21 -3.06 4.35
N LEU A 23 -3.97 -2.73 3.97
CA LEU A 23 -3.54 -1.37 3.74
C LEU A 23 -4.40 -0.67 2.67
N ARG A 24 -4.73 -1.38 1.59
CA ARG A 24 -5.59 -0.86 0.53
C ARG A 24 -7.07 -0.80 0.93
N ALA A 25 -7.53 -1.64 1.84
CA ALA A 25 -8.89 -1.53 2.40
C ALA A 25 -9.02 -0.24 3.23
N ILE A 26 -8.01 0.08 4.03
CA ILE A 26 -7.92 1.34 4.78
C ILE A 26 -7.97 2.54 3.82
N TRP A 27 -7.26 2.48 2.69
CA TRP A 27 -7.32 3.53 1.67
C TRP A 27 -8.67 3.68 0.95
N ARG A 28 -9.40 2.57 0.79
CA ARG A 28 -10.73 2.58 0.15
C ARG A 28 -11.78 3.19 1.05
N ASP A 29 -11.57 3.18 2.37
CA ASP A 29 -12.40 3.91 3.31
C ASP A 29 -12.28 5.42 3.04
N ARG A 30 -13.40 6.04 2.68
CA ARG A 30 -13.44 7.46 2.31
C ARG A 30 -13.02 8.36 3.49
N TYR A 31 -13.47 8.05 4.70
CA TYR A 31 -13.20 8.87 5.87
C TYR A 31 -11.72 8.83 6.23
N VAL A 32 -11.12 7.64 6.20
CA VAL A 32 -9.68 7.50 6.42
C VAL A 32 -8.91 8.20 5.31
N ARG A 33 -9.29 7.99 4.04
CA ARG A 33 -8.61 8.60 2.90
C ARG A 33 -8.57 10.11 3.01
N GLU A 34 -9.68 10.76 3.37
CA GLU A 34 -9.74 12.21 3.56
C GLU A 34 -8.78 12.70 4.67
N GLN A 35 -8.56 11.90 5.72
CA GLN A 35 -7.59 12.21 6.78
C GLN A 35 -6.14 12.01 6.35
N VAL A 36 -5.85 11.00 5.54
CA VAL A 36 -4.48 10.64 5.12
C VAL A 36 -4.09 11.23 3.75
N THR A 37 -4.96 12.06 3.17
CA THR A 37 -4.62 12.93 2.04
C THR A 37 -4.44 14.36 2.51
N SER A 38 -3.49 15.08 1.93
CA SER A 38 -3.35 16.53 2.16
C SER A 38 -4.07 17.29 1.06
N SER A 39 -4.87 18.31 1.40
CA SER A 39 -5.58 19.15 0.41
C SER A 39 -4.62 19.86 -0.56
N ASN A 40 -3.37 20.04 -0.14
CA ASN A 40 -2.34 20.78 -0.87
C ASN A 40 -1.36 19.87 -1.61
N GLN A 41 -1.44 18.54 -1.43
CA GLN A 41 -0.55 17.58 -2.09
C GLN A 41 -1.38 16.54 -2.86
N HIS A 42 -0.97 16.26 -4.09
CA HIS A 42 -1.63 15.25 -4.93
C HIS A 42 -1.14 13.86 -4.53
N GLY A 43 -1.56 13.34 -3.37
CA GLY A 43 -1.15 12.00 -2.95
C GLY A 43 -1.46 11.61 -1.51
N VAL A 44 -1.00 10.41 -1.16
CA VAL A 44 -0.98 9.84 0.18
C VAL A 44 0.03 10.62 1.02
N ASP A 45 -0.43 11.27 2.08
CA ASP A 45 0.43 11.89 3.08
C ASP A 45 1.00 10.78 3.98
N CYS A 46 2.29 10.48 3.80
CA CYS A 46 2.95 9.37 4.49
C CYS A 46 2.94 9.55 6.00
N GLU A 47 3.12 10.77 6.51
CA GLU A 47 3.15 11.03 7.95
C GLU A 47 1.77 10.82 8.58
N LYS A 48 0.72 11.34 7.94
CA LYS A 48 -0.65 11.13 8.39
C LYS A 48 -1.07 9.67 8.31
N LEU A 49 -0.69 8.97 7.23
CA LEU A 49 -0.93 7.54 7.09
C LEU A 49 -0.23 6.76 8.21
N MET A 50 1.05 7.02 8.47
CA MET A 50 1.78 6.36 9.54
C MET A 50 1.17 6.66 10.92
N GLY A 51 0.73 7.89 11.18
CA GLY A 51 0.02 8.26 12.39
C GLY A 51 -1.28 7.47 12.59
N HIS A 52 -2.09 7.36 11.53
CA HIS A 52 -3.33 6.58 11.55
C HIS A 52 -3.06 5.09 11.77
N LEU A 53 -2.06 4.52 11.09
CA LEU A 53 -1.71 3.11 11.22
C LEU A 53 -1.14 2.78 12.61
N LYS A 54 -0.40 3.68 13.26
CA LYS A 54 0.07 3.48 14.64
C LYS A 54 -1.09 3.27 15.62
N ALA A 55 -2.22 3.94 15.42
CA ALA A 55 -3.39 3.83 16.29
C ALA A 55 -4.19 2.53 16.08
N ILE A 56 -4.14 1.94 14.88
CA ILE A 56 -5.03 0.82 14.51
C ILE A 56 -4.27 -0.49 14.31
N ASN A 57 -3.13 -0.44 13.61
CA ASN A 57 -2.34 -1.62 13.30
C ASN A 57 -0.85 -1.26 13.07
N PRO A 58 -0.02 -1.29 14.14
CA PRO A 58 1.40 -0.99 14.05
C PRO A 58 2.18 -1.86 13.05
N ALA A 59 1.72 -3.08 12.77
CA ALA A 59 2.39 -3.96 11.82
C ALA A 59 2.28 -3.47 10.36
N LEU A 60 1.34 -2.57 10.05
CA LEU A 60 1.24 -1.90 8.76
C LEU A 60 2.15 -0.68 8.67
N VAL A 61 2.56 -0.07 9.79
CA VAL A 61 3.55 1.02 9.81
C VAL A 61 4.88 0.50 9.26
N ALA A 62 5.36 -0.62 9.77
CA ALA A 62 6.58 -1.27 9.29
C ALA A 62 6.50 -1.63 7.79
N LEU A 63 5.31 -1.96 7.29
CA LEU A 63 5.10 -2.21 5.86
C LEU A 63 5.27 -0.92 5.05
N VAL A 64 4.63 0.18 5.45
CA VAL A 64 4.73 1.47 4.77
C VAL A 64 6.16 1.99 4.80
N GLU A 65 6.84 1.92 5.94
CA GLU A 65 8.26 2.26 6.08
C GLU A 65 9.13 1.41 5.15
N SER A 66 8.89 0.10 5.08
CA SER A 66 9.65 -0.78 4.18
C SER A 66 9.42 -0.39 2.71
N ILE A 67 8.19 -0.08 2.30
CA ILE A 67 7.90 0.36 0.93
C ILE A 67 8.66 1.65 0.61
N THR A 68 8.62 2.65 1.49
CA THR A 68 9.22 3.97 1.23
C THR A 68 10.74 3.97 1.34
N THR A 69 11.34 3.06 2.12
CA THR A 69 12.80 3.03 2.34
C THR A 69 13.54 1.99 1.49
N THR A 70 12.93 0.83 1.23
CA THR A 70 13.62 -0.30 0.59
C THR A 70 13.27 -0.47 -0.89
N THR A 71 12.25 0.25 -1.37
CA THR A 71 11.77 0.13 -2.74
C THR A 71 11.71 1.49 -3.41
N SER A 72 11.82 1.51 -4.74
CA SER A 72 11.54 2.71 -5.55
C SER A 72 10.06 2.84 -5.91
N MET A 73 9.17 2.06 -5.28
CA MET A 73 7.75 2.11 -5.55
C MET A 73 7.14 3.40 -5.00
N SER A 74 6.30 4.05 -5.82
CA SER A 74 5.46 5.15 -5.34
C SER A 74 4.38 4.60 -4.40
N LEU A 75 4.32 5.12 -3.17
CA LEU A 75 3.26 4.80 -2.22
C LEU A 75 1.87 5.09 -2.81
N ASP A 76 1.73 6.19 -3.55
CA ASP A 76 0.51 6.49 -4.28
C ASP A 76 0.12 5.39 -5.26
N ALA A 77 1.08 4.87 -6.03
CA ALA A 77 0.82 3.77 -6.94
C ALA A 77 0.41 2.49 -6.20
N VAL A 78 1.08 2.16 -5.09
CA VAL A 78 0.73 0.99 -4.24
C VAL A 78 -0.70 1.10 -3.69
N MET A 79 -1.10 2.30 -3.29
CA MET A 79 -2.41 2.55 -2.69
C MET A 79 -3.52 2.63 -3.74
N ARG A 80 -3.27 3.34 -4.85
CA ARG A 80 -4.29 3.81 -5.79
C ARG A 80 -4.39 2.98 -7.07
N ALA A 81 -3.32 2.33 -7.52
CA ALA A 81 -3.36 1.60 -8.79
C ALA A 81 -4.41 0.47 -8.73
N PRO A 82 -5.27 0.32 -9.77
CA PRO A 82 -6.13 -0.83 -9.86
C PRO A 82 -5.22 -2.07 -9.95
N MET A 83 -5.40 -3.03 -9.05
CA MET A 83 -4.61 -4.26 -9.06
C MET A 83 -5.40 -5.39 -8.40
N ARG A 84 -5.20 -6.60 -8.92
CA ARG A 84 -5.72 -7.85 -8.37
C ARG A 84 -4.62 -8.51 -7.54
N ILE A 85 -4.91 -8.72 -6.27
CA ILE A 85 -3.96 -9.27 -5.29
C ILE A 85 -4.45 -10.67 -4.88
N PRO A 86 -4.01 -11.74 -5.56
CA PRO A 86 -4.34 -13.09 -5.13
C PRO A 86 -3.59 -13.45 -3.85
N LEU A 87 -4.28 -14.10 -2.89
CA LEU A 87 -3.64 -14.65 -1.69
C LEU A 87 -2.98 -16.03 -1.94
N THR A 88 -3.10 -16.55 -3.15
CA THR A 88 -2.47 -17.79 -3.63
C THR A 88 -1.11 -17.49 -4.29
N ARG A 89 -0.41 -18.49 -4.82
CA ARG A 89 0.88 -18.32 -5.53
C ARG A 89 0.80 -17.56 -6.86
N GLN A 90 -0.38 -17.14 -7.29
CA GLN A 90 -0.53 -16.33 -8.51
C GLN A 90 0.13 -14.95 -8.35
N PRO A 91 0.59 -14.33 -9.44
CA PRO A 91 1.18 -13.00 -9.40
C PRO A 91 0.09 -11.92 -9.19
N ILE A 92 0.50 -10.82 -8.55
CA ILE A 92 -0.26 -9.57 -8.54
C ILE A 92 -0.29 -9.03 -9.96
N THR A 93 -1.49 -8.68 -10.43
CA THR A 93 -1.72 -8.17 -11.79
C THR A 93 -2.35 -6.79 -11.74
N ILE A 94 -1.95 -5.93 -12.68
CA ILE A 94 -2.47 -4.57 -12.84
C ILE A 94 -3.29 -4.59 -14.13
N PRO A 95 -4.63 -4.52 -14.09
CA PRO A 95 -5.42 -4.39 -15.30
C PRO A 95 -5.04 -3.08 -16.02
N LEU A 96 -4.89 -3.20 -17.35
CA LEU A 96 -4.68 -2.09 -18.26
C LEU A 96 -5.91 -1.17 -18.31
#